data_AF-A0A7D7LMB0-F1
#
_entry.id   AF-A0A7D7LMB0-F1
#
_cell.length_a   1.000
_cell.length_b   1.000
_cell.length_c   1.000
_cell.angle_alpha   90.00
_cell.angle_beta   90.00
_cell.angle_gamma   90.00
#
_symmetry.space_group_name_H-M   'P 1'
#
loop_
_entity.id
_entity.type
_entity.pdbx_description
1 polymer ?
#
loop_
_entity_poly.entity_id
_entity_poly.type
_entity_poly.pdbx_seq_one_letter_code
_entity_poly.pdbx_strand_id
1 'polypeptide(L)'
;MYHFLLAGLTSLSILACSTQEQHLQEKKETAIQKPNTVSSKKTDTAAILPAETVGDNKNKIPSQTEKMSGVLYFKEGESVFLKNHDMTFTFAKMLEDSRCPKEVNCVWEGVATAQIELMGTYTRPVKVKLSTQSNPQRGYDNKAYFNGYQYTLVQADPYPTAGAGFSANSGKYVIGIKVEKVAQNTVEPSVR
;
A
#
# COMPACT_ATOMS: atom_id res chain seq x y z
N MET A 1 43.12 -6.09 59.07
CA MET A 1 42.99 -4.98 60.05
C MET A 1 42.13 -3.90 59.40
N TYR A 2 41.09 -3.42 60.11
CA TYR A 2 40.02 -2.45 59.72
C TYR A 2 39.11 -2.88 58.55
N HIS A 3 37.82 -3.24 58.65
CA HIS A 3 36.65 -2.86 59.48
C HIS A 3 36.25 -1.37 59.43
N PHE A 4 35.15 -1.05 58.73
CA PHE A 4 34.03 -0.12 59.06
C PHE A 4 33.25 0.18 57.75
N LEU A 5 32.11 -0.47 57.47
CA LEU A 5 30.74 -0.02 57.80
C LEU A 5 30.44 1.43 57.42
N LEU A 6 29.51 1.66 56.48
CA LEU A 6 28.37 2.56 56.69
C LEU A 6 27.25 2.33 55.67
N ALA A 7 26.05 2.18 56.21
CA ALA A 7 24.78 2.09 55.52
C ALA A 7 24.35 3.45 54.95
N GLY A 8 23.52 3.43 53.91
CA GLY A 8 22.82 4.60 53.39
C GLY A 8 21.59 4.21 52.59
N LEU A 9 20.46 4.01 53.28
CA LEU A 9 19.13 4.08 52.70
C LEU A 9 18.85 5.53 52.26
N THR A 10 18.41 5.73 51.01
CA THR A 10 17.44 6.79 50.68
C THR A 10 16.51 6.31 49.57
N SER A 11 15.29 5.99 49.95
CA SER A 11 14.11 5.91 49.09
C SER A 11 13.74 7.31 48.59
N LEU A 12 13.51 7.49 47.28
CA LEU A 12 12.76 8.63 46.76
C LEU A 12 11.66 8.11 45.82
N SER A 13 10.44 8.04 46.35
CA SER A 13 9.21 7.83 45.60
C SER A 13 8.81 9.15 44.96
N ILE A 14 8.76 9.21 43.62
CA ILE A 14 8.16 10.34 42.93
C ILE A 14 6.71 9.97 42.61
N LEU A 15 5.80 10.47 43.44
CA LEU A 15 4.40 10.72 43.09
C LEU A 15 4.36 11.96 42.19
N ALA A 16 3.80 11.84 40.99
CA ALA A 16 3.31 12.96 40.21
C ALA A 16 2.18 12.45 39.30
N CYS A 17 1.11 13.17 39.01
CA CYS A 17 0.39 14.26 39.65
C CYS A 17 -0.95 14.25 38.89
N SER A 18 -2.07 14.35 39.60
CA SER A 18 -3.41 14.43 39.01
C SER A 18 -3.53 15.63 38.08
N THR A 19 -4.04 15.45 36.87
CA THR A 19 -4.52 16.56 36.03
C THR A 19 -6.04 16.63 36.14
N GLN A 20 -6.51 17.71 36.76
CA GLN A 20 -7.90 18.13 36.85
C GLN A 20 -8.24 19.10 35.71
N GLU A 21 -9.54 19.13 35.43
CA GLU A 21 -10.32 19.75 34.36
C GLU A 21 -10.06 21.22 34.00
N GLN A 22 -10.48 21.55 32.76
CA GLN A 22 -11.43 22.61 32.35
C GLN A 22 -10.91 23.45 31.17
N HIS A 23 -11.63 23.39 30.04
CA HIS A 23 -12.21 24.60 29.48
C HIS A 23 -13.36 24.27 28.51
N LEU A 24 -14.54 24.74 28.89
CA LEU A 24 -15.74 24.91 28.08
C LEU A 24 -15.48 26.05 27.06
N GLN A 25 -15.64 25.82 25.75
CA GLN A 25 -16.16 26.86 24.86
C GLN A 25 -17.10 26.30 23.80
N GLU A 26 -18.33 26.72 23.99
CA GLU A 26 -19.46 26.85 23.08
C GLU A 26 -19.09 27.42 21.70
N LYS A 27 -19.48 26.73 20.62
CA LYS A 27 -19.98 27.42 19.42
C LYS A 27 -20.99 26.56 18.65
N LYS A 28 -22.25 26.85 18.94
CA LYS A 28 -23.45 26.85 18.09
C LYS A 28 -23.14 26.91 16.58
N GLU A 29 -23.65 25.94 15.81
CA GLU A 29 -24.62 26.21 14.73
C GLU A 29 -25.28 24.92 14.21
N THR A 30 -26.61 24.99 14.16
CA THR A 30 -27.56 23.94 13.82
C THR A 30 -27.89 24.02 12.34
N ALA A 31 -27.83 22.91 11.59
CA ALA A 31 -28.64 22.74 10.38
C ALA A 31 -28.75 21.26 9.96
N ILE A 32 -29.85 20.61 10.35
CA ILE A 32 -30.41 19.47 9.61
C ILE A 32 -31.90 19.74 9.48
N GLN A 33 -32.36 20.05 8.26
CA GLN A 33 -33.71 19.74 7.80
C GLN A 33 -33.70 19.38 6.30
N LYS A 34 -34.16 18.17 6.01
CA LYS A 34 -34.78 17.66 4.77
C LYS A 34 -36.12 17.02 5.25
N PRO A 35 -37.11 16.61 4.43
CA PRO A 35 -37.35 16.75 2.98
C PRO A 35 -38.81 17.14 2.59
N ASN A 36 -39.05 17.37 1.29
CA ASN A 36 -40.11 16.78 0.42
C ASN A 36 -40.48 17.76 -0.73
N THR A 37 -40.31 17.47 -2.03
CA THR A 37 -40.96 16.57 -3.03
C THR A 37 -41.99 17.31 -3.92
N VAL A 38 -41.86 17.05 -5.24
CA VAL A 38 -42.83 17.15 -6.35
C VAL A 38 -42.90 18.46 -7.17
N SER A 39 -42.58 18.36 -8.47
CA SER A 39 -43.42 18.71 -9.64
C SER A 39 -42.53 19.15 -10.81
N SER A 40 -42.20 18.22 -11.71
CA SER A 40 -42.81 18.07 -13.05
C SER A 40 -42.50 19.19 -14.04
N LYS A 41 -41.61 18.91 -15.00
CA LYS A 41 -41.72 19.46 -16.35
C LYS A 41 -41.50 18.35 -17.36
N LYS A 42 -42.59 17.94 -17.99
CA LYS A 42 -42.67 17.03 -19.14
C LYS A 42 -42.89 17.87 -20.41
N THR A 43 -42.57 17.22 -21.54
CA THR A 43 -43.16 17.36 -22.88
C THR A 43 -42.20 17.96 -23.90
N ASP A 44 -41.44 17.12 -24.62
CA ASP A 44 -41.77 16.32 -25.84
C ASP A 44 -41.68 17.20 -27.11
N THR A 45 -40.87 16.87 -28.12
CA THR A 45 -41.23 16.03 -29.28
C THR A 45 -39.95 15.91 -30.14
N ALA A 46 -39.30 14.77 -30.35
CA ALA A 46 -39.62 13.56 -31.13
C ALA A 46 -39.42 13.68 -32.66
N ALA A 47 -38.47 12.89 -33.20
CA ALA A 47 -38.50 12.15 -34.49
C ALA A 47 -37.20 11.31 -34.59
N ILE A 48 -37.19 9.99 -34.32
CA ILE A 48 -37.44 8.82 -35.21
C ILE A 48 -36.21 8.49 -36.10
N LEU A 49 -35.33 7.55 -35.68
CA LEU A 49 -35.14 6.11 -36.12
C LEU A 49 -34.47 5.93 -37.52
N PRO A 50 -33.78 4.81 -37.86
CA PRO A 50 -33.77 3.42 -37.31
C PRO A 50 -32.37 2.90 -36.89
N ALA A 51 -32.17 1.98 -35.94
CA ALA A 51 -32.41 0.52 -35.93
C ALA A 51 -31.65 -0.29 -37.00
N GLU A 52 -30.63 -1.05 -36.59
CA GLU A 52 -30.21 -2.39 -37.05
C GLU A 52 -28.97 -2.82 -36.22
N THR A 53 -29.11 -3.75 -35.25
CA THR A 53 -29.03 -5.23 -35.29
C THR A 53 -27.64 -5.84 -35.07
N VAL A 54 -27.59 -6.68 -34.03
CA VAL A 54 -26.83 -7.93 -33.87
C VAL A 54 -25.31 -7.85 -33.65
N GLY A 55 -24.87 -8.46 -32.55
CA GLY A 55 -23.48 -8.86 -32.37
C GLY A 55 -23.14 -9.27 -30.95
N ASP A 56 -23.48 -10.51 -30.58
CA ASP A 56 -22.82 -11.25 -29.51
C ASP A 56 -21.30 -11.06 -29.58
N ASN A 57 -20.66 -10.59 -28.51
CA ASN A 57 -19.28 -10.99 -28.27
C ASN A 57 -18.97 -11.00 -26.77
N LYS A 58 -18.99 -12.20 -26.21
CA LYS A 58 -18.28 -12.56 -24.98
C LYS A 58 -16.79 -12.28 -25.21
N ASN A 59 -16.36 -11.04 -25.01
CA ASN A 59 -14.94 -10.74 -25.00
C ASN A 59 -14.37 -11.09 -23.63
N LYS A 60 -14.07 -12.38 -23.51
CA LYS A 60 -12.98 -12.94 -22.72
C LYS A 60 -11.88 -11.86 -22.66
N ILE A 61 -11.57 -11.33 -21.49
CA ILE A 61 -10.32 -10.60 -21.29
C ILE A 61 -9.27 -11.66 -20.91
N PRO A 62 -8.45 -12.15 -21.85
CA PRO A 62 -7.11 -12.56 -21.52
C PRO A 62 -6.16 -11.80 -22.44
N SER A 63 -5.44 -10.83 -21.87
CA SER A 63 -4.22 -10.34 -22.50
C SER A 63 -3.45 -9.56 -21.44
N GLN A 64 -2.64 -10.27 -20.65
CA GLN A 64 -1.20 -10.30 -20.88
C GLN A 64 -0.58 -8.90 -20.84
N THR A 65 -0.45 -8.39 -19.62
CA THR A 65 0.60 -7.43 -19.21
C THR A 65 1.99 -8.09 -19.18
N GLU A 66 2.10 -9.34 -19.63
CA GLU A 66 3.37 -10.04 -19.70
C GLU A 66 4.00 -9.83 -21.08
N LYS A 67 5.31 -9.56 -21.06
CA LYS A 67 6.22 -9.67 -22.20
C LYS A 67 6.50 -8.39 -23.00
N MET A 68 6.64 -7.27 -22.31
CA MET A 68 7.66 -6.28 -22.69
C MET A 68 8.37 -5.81 -21.42
N SER A 69 9.68 -6.07 -21.30
CA SER A 69 10.59 -5.59 -20.23
C SER A 69 10.82 -6.44 -18.96
N GLY A 70 10.23 -7.62 -18.78
CA GLY A 70 10.55 -8.49 -17.61
C GLY A 70 10.12 -7.92 -16.25
N VAL A 71 9.19 -6.96 -16.26
CA VAL A 71 8.53 -6.38 -15.09
C VAL A 71 7.04 -6.66 -15.20
N LEU A 72 6.45 -7.14 -14.11
CA LEU A 72 5.01 -7.37 -13.97
C LEU A 72 4.38 -6.21 -13.21
N TYR A 73 3.21 -5.74 -13.64
CA TYR A 73 2.52 -4.61 -13.03
C TYR A 73 1.23 -5.05 -12.35
N PHE A 74 1.01 -4.52 -11.14
CA PHE A 74 -0.16 -4.86 -10.31
C PHE A 74 -0.79 -3.58 -9.77
N LYS A 75 -2.11 -3.48 -9.87
CA LYS A 75 -2.90 -2.45 -9.18
C LYS A 75 -3.07 -2.80 -7.72
N GLU A 76 -3.25 -1.80 -6.88
CA GLU A 76 -3.55 -1.99 -5.47
C GLU A 76 -4.82 -2.83 -5.28
N GLY A 77 -4.73 -3.88 -4.46
CA GLY A 77 -5.76 -4.88 -4.26
C GLY A 77 -5.82 -5.97 -5.33
N GLU A 78 -5.00 -5.91 -6.38
CA GLU A 78 -4.98 -6.92 -7.45
C GLU A 78 -4.29 -8.21 -6.99
N SER A 79 -4.88 -9.34 -7.39
CA SER A 79 -4.37 -10.68 -7.16
C SER A 79 -4.32 -11.45 -8.47
N VAL A 80 -3.14 -11.95 -8.83
CA VAL A 80 -2.92 -12.66 -10.11
C VAL A 80 -2.20 -13.97 -9.85
N PHE A 81 -2.70 -15.05 -10.44
CA PHE A 81 -1.99 -16.32 -10.50
C PHE A 81 -0.95 -16.30 -11.63
N LEU A 82 0.33 -16.31 -11.25
CA LEU A 82 1.47 -16.33 -12.15
C LEU A 82 1.77 -17.77 -12.56
N LYS A 83 1.18 -18.21 -13.68
CA LYS A 83 1.26 -19.60 -14.16
C LYS A 83 2.70 -20.11 -14.31
N ASN A 84 3.63 -19.26 -14.74
CA ASN A 84 5.03 -19.65 -14.93
C ASN A 84 5.81 -19.81 -13.61
N HIS A 85 5.20 -19.45 -12.48
CA HIS A 85 5.82 -19.46 -11.15
C HIS A 85 5.00 -20.30 -10.13
N ASP A 86 3.92 -20.94 -10.57
CA ASP A 86 3.00 -21.76 -9.77
C ASP A 86 2.59 -21.11 -8.44
N MET A 87 2.23 -19.83 -8.51
CA MET A 87 1.86 -19.05 -7.34
C MET A 87 0.93 -17.88 -7.64
N THR A 88 0.24 -17.44 -6.61
CA THR A 88 -0.52 -16.19 -6.58
C THR A 88 0.35 -15.08 -6.02
N PHE A 89 0.41 -13.97 -6.76
CA PHE A 89 0.96 -12.70 -6.31
C PHE A 89 -0.19 -11.72 -6.07
N THR A 90 -0.26 -11.17 -4.86
CA THR A 90 -1.25 -10.16 -4.50
C THR A 90 -0.55 -8.89 -4.05
N PHE A 91 -0.81 -7.78 -4.74
CA PHE A 91 -0.46 -6.47 -4.23
C PHE A 91 -1.56 -6.01 -3.28
N ALA A 92 -1.38 -6.24 -1.98
CA ALA A 92 -2.44 -6.00 -1.00
C ALA A 92 -2.73 -4.50 -0.83
N LYS A 93 -1.69 -3.71 -0.54
CA LYS A 93 -1.78 -2.25 -0.37
C LYS A 93 -0.43 -1.58 -0.26
N MET A 94 -0.42 -0.26 -0.46
CA MET A 94 0.71 0.56 -0.05
C MET A 94 0.66 0.84 1.46
N LEU A 95 1.78 0.68 2.15
CA LEU A 95 1.88 0.91 3.60
C LEU A 95 2.29 2.34 3.91
N GLU A 96 3.19 2.88 3.08
CA GLU A 96 3.71 4.24 3.20
C GLU A 96 4.24 4.69 1.84
N ASP A 97 4.22 6.00 1.63
CA ASP A 97 4.93 6.66 0.54
C ASP A 97 5.47 7.99 1.05
N SER A 98 6.77 8.03 1.27
CA SER A 98 7.53 9.20 1.71
C SER A 98 8.46 9.72 0.63
N ARG A 99 8.31 9.25 -0.62
CA ARG A 99 9.18 9.63 -1.73
C ARG A 99 9.14 11.13 -1.94
N CYS A 100 10.31 11.72 -2.13
CA CYS A 100 10.47 13.15 -2.32
C CYS A 100 9.64 13.61 -3.53
N PRO A 101 8.68 14.55 -3.38
CA PRO A 101 7.90 15.03 -4.51
C PRO A 101 8.76 15.60 -5.64
N LYS A 102 8.30 15.49 -6.89
CA LYS A 102 9.08 15.91 -8.07
C LYS A 102 9.44 17.40 -8.08
N GLU A 103 8.64 18.21 -7.40
CA GLU A 103 8.75 19.66 -7.41
C GLU A 103 9.64 20.22 -6.29
N VAL A 104 10.23 19.37 -5.45
CA VAL A 104 11.02 19.80 -4.29
C VAL A 104 12.39 19.13 -4.27
N ASN A 105 13.36 19.79 -3.62
CA ASN A 105 14.69 19.24 -3.42
C ASN A 105 14.82 18.69 -2.00
N CYS A 106 14.79 17.36 -1.85
CA CYS A 106 14.95 16.71 -0.55
C CYS A 106 16.40 16.32 -0.29
N VAL A 107 16.81 16.36 0.99
CA VAL A 107 18.09 15.80 1.45
C VAL A 107 18.10 14.27 1.31
N TRP A 108 16.92 13.64 1.36
CA TRP A 108 16.73 12.21 1.16
C TRP A 108 15.57 11.96 0.20
N GLU A 109 15.75 11.04 -0.75
CA GLU A 109 14.76 10.71 -1.78
C GLU A 109 13.49 10.03 -1.25
N GLY A 110 13.52 9.58 0.01
CA GLY A 110 12.41 8.89 0.66
C GLY A 110 12.19 7.47 0.13
N VAL A 111 11.10 6.84 0.56
CA VAL A 111 10.79 5.45 0.19
C VAL A 111 9.28 5.21 0.14
N ALA A 112 8.84 4.34 -0.76
CA ALA A 112 7.51 3.76 -0.73
C ALA A 112 7.62 2.27 -0.41
N THR A 113 6.71 1.76 0.45
CA THR A 113 6.75 0.37 0.91
C THR A 113 5.40 -0.31 0.67
N ALA A 114 5.41 -1.31 -0.20
CA ALA A 114 4.26 -2.14 -0.53
C ALA A 114 4.12 -3.33 0.43
N GLN A 115 2.89 -3.67 0.79
CA GLN A 115 2.56 -4.98 1.33
C GLN A 115 2.15 -5.91 0.20
N ILE A 116 2.89 -7.02 0.07
CA ILE A 116 2.63 -8.07 -0.90
C ILE A 116 2.25 -9.33 -0.17
N GLU A 117 1.34 -10.10 -0.72
CA GLU A 117 1.01 -11.44 -0.26
C GLU A 117 1.36 -12.45 -1.35
N LEU A 118 2.18 -13.44 -0.99
CA LEU A 118 2.70 -14.48 -1.87
C LEU A 118 2.17 -15.83 -1.41
N MET A 119 1.61 -16.61 -2.33
CA MET A 119 1.03 -17.93 -2.02
C MET A 119 1.31 -18.91 -3.14
N GLY A 120 2.03 -20.00 -2.85
CA GLY A 120 2.20 -21.12 -3.79
C GLY A 120 0.94 -21.98 -3.85
N THR A 121 0.84 -22.86 -4.84
CA THR A 121 -0.35 -23.72 -5.05
C THR A 121 -0.74 -24.56 -3.82
N TYR A 122 0.24 -24.92 -2.99
CA TYR A 122 0.05 -25.78 -1.82
C TYR A 122 0.56 -25.16 -0.51
N THR A 123 0.78 -23.84 -0.48
CA THR A 123 1.29 -23.14 0.71
C THR A 123 0.24 -22.21 1.30
N ARG A 124 0.45 -21.79 2.55
CA ARG A 124 -0.31 -20.66 3.11
C ARG A 124 0.19 -19.34 2.51
N PRO A 125 -0.64 -18.29 2.49
CA PRO A 125 -0.18 -16.97 2.11
C PRO A 125 0.85 -16.42 3.10
N VAL A 126 1.90 -15.79 2.57
CA VAL A 126 2.94 -15.12 3.33
C VAL A 126 2.94 -13.64 2.95
N LYS A 127 2.89 -12.77 3.96
CA LYS A 127 2.95 -11.32 3.75
C LYS A 127 4.39 -10.85 3.83
N VAL A 128 4.82 -10.13 2.81
CA VAL A 128 6.15 -9.50 2.75
C VAL A 128 6.00 -8.00 2.53
N LYS A 129 7.01 -7.25 2.94
CA LYS A 129 7.13 -5.82 2.66
C LYS A 129 8.22 -5.63 1.61
N LEU A 130 7.90 -4.90 0.55
CA LEU A 130 8.87 -4.51 -0.47
C LEU A 130 8.92 -2.99 -0.58
N SER A 131 10.11 -2.44 -0.46
CA SER A 131 10.38 -1.01 -0.54
C SER A 131 10.99 -0.62 -1.88
N THR A 132 10.80 0.63 -2.33
CA THR A 132 11.41 1.11 -3.58
C THR A 132 12.94 1.25 -3.49
N GLN A 133 13.50 1.21 -2.28
CA GLN A 133 14.94 1.25 -2.02
C GLN A 133 15.32 0.15 -1.01
N SER A 134 16.58 -0.29 -1.03
CA SER A 134 17.14 -1.17 0.00
C SER A 134 17.95 -0.35 1.01
N ASN A 135 17.58 -0.45 2.28
CA ASN A 135 18.31 0.10 3.40
C ASN A 135 18.02 -0.75 4.65
N PRO A 136 18.80 -1.82 4.88
CA PRO A 136 18.60 -2.73 6.01
C PRO A 136 18.68 -2.03 7.38
N GLN A 137 19.50 -0.98 7.51
CA GLN A 137 19.62 -0.19 8.73
C GLN A 137 18.34 0.57 9.08
N ARG A 138 17.47 0.82 8.10
CA ARG A 138 16.14 1.43 8.29
C ARG A 138 14.99 0.42 8.15
N GLY A 139 15.30 -0.86 7.96
CA GLY A 139 14.29 -1.91 7.77
C GLY A 139 13.59 -1.86 6.42
N TYR A 140 14.25 -1.32 5.38
CA TYR A 140 13.73 -1.29 4.02
C TYR A 140 14.40 -2.37 3.17
N ASP A 141 13.61 -3.34 2.73
CA ASP A 141 14.04 -4.39 1.82
C ASP A 141 13.32 -4.20 0.48
N ASN A 142 14.07 -4.05 -0.60
CA ASN A 142 13.47 -3.95 -1.93
C ASN A 142 13.23 -5.30 -2.60
N LYS A 143 13.61 -6.39 -1.92
CA LYS A 143 13.59 -7.75 -2.43
C LYS A 143 12.95 -8.70 -1.44
N ALA A 144 12.19 -9.66 -1.96
CA ALA A 144 11.71 -10.82 -1.23
C ALA A 144 11.96 -12.07 -2.06
N TYR A 145 12.08 -13.20 -1.39
CA TYR A 145 12.28 -14.49 -2.04
C TYR A 145 11.11 -15.39 -1.72
N PHE A 146 10.62 -16.10 -2.74
CA PHE A 146 9.55 -17.07 -2.57
C PHE A 146 9.55 -18.05 -3.73
N ASN A 147 9.39 -19.35 -3.42
CA ASN A 147 9.27 -20.42 -4.41
C ASN A 147 10.45 -20.46 -5.42
N GLY A 148 11.68 -20.14 -4.99
CA GLY A 148 12.86 -20.12 -5.85
C GLY A 148 12.98 -18.90 -6.78
N TYR A 149 12.21 -17.84 -6.53
CA TYR A 149 12.25 -16.58 -7.27
C TYR A 149 12.55 -15.40 -6.35
N GLN A 150 13.25 -14.40 -6.89
CA GLN A 150 13.44 -13.07 -6.30
C GLN A 150 12.43 -12.10 -6.90
N TYR A 151 11.68 -11.42 -6.04
CA TYR A 151 10.73 -10.37 -6.38
C TYR A 151 11.32 -9.03 -5.96
N THR A 152 11.50 -8.11 -6.90
CA THR A 152 12.07 -6.78 -6.64
C THR A 152 11.05 -5.71 -6.96
N LEU A 153 10.74 -4.84 -6.01
CA LEU A 153 9.95 -3.64 -6.28
C LEU A 153 10.81 -2.62 -7.02
N VAL A 154 10.48 -2.37 -8.29
CA VAL A 154 11.24 -1.46 -9.15
C VAL A 154 10.50 -0.17 -9.48
N GLN A 155 9.17 -0.15 -9.28
CA GLN A 155 8.33 1.00 -9.61
C GLN A 155 7.12 1.06 -8.69
N ALA A 156 6.71 2.27 -8.32
CA ALA A 156 5.44 2.53 -7.65
C ALA A 156 4.85 3.82 -8.24
N ASP A 157 3.63 3.77 -8.72
CA ASP A 157 2.91 4.91 -9.27
C ASP A 157 1.57 5.09 -8.56
N PRO A 158 1.04 6.31 -8.45
CA PRO A 158 1.66 7.55 -8.90
C PRO A 158 2.86 7.94 -8.03
N TYR A 159 3.78 8.71 -8.61
CA TYR A 159 4.84 9.35 -7.84
C TYR A 159 4.29 10.60 -7.12
N PRO A 160 4.67 10.88 -5.86
CA PRO A 160 4.12 12.01 -5.11
C PRO A 160 4.34 13.36 -5.79
N THR A 161 3.39 14.28 -5.58
CA THR A 161 3.51 15.70 -5.95
C THR A 161 3.36 16.54 -4.69
N ALA A 162 3.93 17.75 -4.66
CA ALA A 162 3.97 18.58 -3.46
C ALA A 162 2.60 18.84 -2.80
N GLY A 163 1.50 18.77 -3.56
CA GLY A 163 0.14 18.99 -3.08
C GLY A 163 -0.67 17.73 -2.75
N ALA A 164 -0.15 16.54 -3.05
CA ALA A 164 -0.87 15.27 -2.87
C ALA A 164 0.00 14.24 -2.15
N GLY A 165 -0.22 14.12 -0.84
CA GLY A 165 0.45 13.14 0.01
C GLY A 165 -0.10 11.72 -0.14
N PHE A 166 0.51 10.78 0.57
CA PHE A 166 0.21 9.35 0.55
C PHE A 166 -1.30 9.02 0.54
N SER A 167 -2.08 9.64 1.44
CA SER A 167 -3.52 9.39 1.58
C SER A 167 -4.34 9.72 0.32
N ALA A 168 -3.91 10.69 -0.49
CA ALA A 168 -4.60 11.07 -1.72
C ALA A 168 -4.51 9.98 -2.81
N ASN A 169 -3.51 9.10 -2.70
CA ASN A 169 -3.19 8.03 -3.64
C ASN A 169 -3.63 6.64 -3.16
N SER A 170 -4.21 6.53 -1.96
CA SER A 170 -4.69 5.26 -1.42
C SER A 170 -5.68 4.59 -2.38
N GLY A 171 -5.45 3.31 -2.67
CA GLY A 171 -6.25 2.50 -3.60
C GLY A 171 -5.98 2.79 -5.08
N LYS A 172 -5.06 3.70 -5.41
CA LYS A 172 -4.72 4.09 -6.79
C LYS A 172 -3.33 3.62 -7.20
N TYR A 173 -2.61 2.96 -6.30
CA TYR A 173 -1.24 2.58 -6.60
C TYR A 173 -1.17 1.49 -7.67
N VAL A 174 -0.13 1.58 -8.49
CA VAL A 174 0.34 0.52 -9.39
C VAL A 174 1.79 0.28 -9.08
N ILE A 175 2.17 -0.97 -8.85
CA ILE A 175 3.57 -1.34 -8.62
C ILE A 175 4.12 -2.14 -9.79
N GLY A 176 5.41 -1.95 -10.07
CA GLY A 176 6.19 -2.76 -10.99
C GLY A 176 7.10 -3.71 -10.22
N ILE A 177 7.00 -5.00 -10.50
CA ILE A 177 7.73 -6.07 -9.85
C ILE A 177 8.60 -6.80 -10.89
N LYS A 178 9.91 -6.76 -10.68
CA LYS A 178 10.85 -7.59 -11.43
C LYS A 178 10.93 -8.97 -10.79
N VAL A 179 10.79 -10.03 -11.59
CA VAL A 179 10.86 -11.42 -11.14
C VAL A 179 12.07 -12.10 -11.76
N GLU A 180 12.94 -12.68 -10.92
CA GLU A 180 14.17 -13.34 -11.35
C GLU A 180 14.29 -14.72 -10.70
N LYS A 181 14.69 -15.74 -11.46
CA LYS A 181 14.95 -17.07 -10.90
C LYS A 181 16.22 -17.04 -10.05
N VAL A 182 16.16 -17.57 -8.84
CA VAL A 182 17.31 -17.66 -7.94
C VAL A 182 18.21 -18.81 -8.40
N ALA A 183 19.52 -18.56 -8.52
CA ALA A 183 20.47 -19.62 -8.84
C ALA A 183 20.58 -20.60 -7.67
N GLN A 184 20.70 -21.89 -7.94
CA GLN A 184 20.66 -22.97 -6.93
C GLN A 184 21.77 -22.91 -5.86
N ASN A 185 22.71 -21.96 -5.94
CA ASN A 185 23.84 -21.79 -5.02
C ASN A 185 23.71 -20.55 -4.10
N THR A 186 22.62 -19.78 -4.18
CA THR A 186 22.37 -18.64 -3.30
C THR A 186 21.37 -19.05 -2.22
N VAL A 187 21.82 -19.02 -0.95
CA VAL A 187 20.97 -19.28 0.22
C VAL A 187 19.82 -18.26 0.21
N GLU A 188 18.60 -18.76 0.04
CA GLU A 188 17.37 -17.97 0.18
C GLU A 188 17.29 -17.49 1.64
N PRO A 189 17.38 -16.18 1.94
CA PRO A 189 17.11 -15.71 3.28
C PRO A 189 15.63 -15.98 3.54
N SER A 190 15.35 -16.94 4.42
CA SER A 190 14.00 -17.34 4.79
C SER A 190 13.18 -16.09 5.09
N VAL A 191 12.04 -15.96 4.41
CA VAL A 191 11.07 -14.88 4.59
C VAL A 191 10.83 -14.68 6.09
N ARG A 192 11.29 -13.54 6.63
CA ARG A 192 11.11 -13.17 8.05
C ARG A 192 9.77 -12.51 8.26
#